data_AF-A0A1D6FBN4-F1
#
_entry.id   AF-A0A1D6FBN4-F1
#
_cell.length_a   1.000
_cell.length_b   1.000
_cell.length_c   1.000
_cell.angle_alpha   90.00
_cell.angle_beta   90.00
_cell.angle_gamma   90.00
#
_symmetry.space_group_name_H-M   'P 1'
#
loop_
_entity.id
_entity.type
_entity.pdbx_description
1 polymer ?
#
loop_
_entity_poly.entity_id
_entity_poly.type
_entity_poly.pdbx_seq_one_letter_code
_entity_poly.pdbx_strand_id
1 'polypeptide(L)'
;MMSIRSTSFSPTADAMSETKVAPITQVDLSFLSEGKSTWVNLTSQDTKRHDLANACVVVTGGRGLRSAENFKLLEQLAEKFGAAAGATRAAVEAGYVPNDLQDPRRYIFTPCPLLRK
;
A
#
# COMPACT_ATOMS: atom_id res chain seq x y z
N MET A 1 11.04 -25.78 -5.16
CA MET A 1 10.25 -24.71 -4.49
C MET A 1 10.43 -23.45 -5.29
N MET A 2 9.34 -22.85 -5.77
CA MET A 2 9.36 -21.62 -6.55
C MET A 2 8.55 -20.57 -5.79
N SER A 3 9.13 -19.39 -5.54
CA SER A 3 8.42 -18.24 -4.97
C SER A 3 7.91 -17.37 -6.10
N ILE A 4 6.60 -17.14 -6.14
CA ILE A 4 5.94 -16.31 -7.15
C ILE A 4 5.64 -14.94 -6.54
N ARG A 5 5.89 -13.86 -7.29
CA ARG A 5 5.51 -12.50 -6.88
C ARG A 5 3.99 -12.35 -6.99
N SER A 6 3.35 -11.82 -5.95
CA SER A 6 1.89 -11.74 -5.83
C SER A 6 1.20 -11.01 -7.00
N THR A 7 1.88 -10.06 -7.63
CA THR A 7 1.34 -9.27 -8.75
C THR A 7 1.70 -9.80 -10.13
N SER A 8 2.33 -10.98 -10.23
CA SER A 8 2.80 -11.52 -11.52
C SER A 8 1.69 -12.10 -12.38
N PHE A 9 0.53 -12.44 -11.80
CA PHE A 9 -0.59 -13.04 -12.51
C PHE A 9 -1.85 -12.21 -12.28
N SER A 10 -2.64 -12.03 -13.34
CA SER A 10 -3.96 -11.43 -13.24
C SER A 10 -4.94 -12.38 -12.57
N PRO A 11 -5.88 -11.89 -11.74
CA PRO A 11 -6.95 -12.72 -11.21
C PRO A 11 -7.78 -13.30 -12.35
N THR A 12 -8.23 -14.55 -12.20
CA THR A 12 -9.11 -15.21 -13.18
C THR A 12 -10.47 -14.52 -13.20
N ALA A 13 -11.04 -14.34 -14.39
CA ALA A 13 -12.19 -13.46 -14.61
C ALA A 13 -13.54 -13.98 -14.07
N ASP A 14 -13.64 -15.22 -13.61
CA ASP A 14 -14.93 -15.81 -13.24
C ASP A 14 -14.89 -16.51 -11.88
N ALA A 15 -15.62 -15.92 -10.92
CA ALA A 15 -15.99 -16.57 -9.66
C ALA A 15 -17.20 -17.53 -9.84
N MET A 16 -17.68 -17.73 -11.06
CA MET A 16 -18.89 -18.51 -11.34
C MET A 16 -18.75 -19.30 -12.64
N SER A 17 -17.98 -20.39 -12.60
CA SER A 17 -18.27 -21.53 -13.45
C SER A 17 -18.31 -22.76 -12.56
N GLU A 18 -19.53 -23.28 -12.40
CA GLU A 18 -19.85 -24.45 -11.61
C GLU A 18 -18.99 -25.65 -12.04
N THR A 19 -18.73 -26.56 -11.09
CA THR A 19 -18.20 -27.93 -11.27
C THR A 19 -16.68 -28.14 -11.34
N LYS A 20 -15.94 -27.63 -10.35
CA LYS A 20 -14.80 -28.40 -9.80
C LYS A 20 -14.57 -28.07 -8.33
N VAL A 21 -15.42 -28.64 -7.47
CA VAL A 21 -15.19 -28.60 -6.02
C VAL A 21 -13.90 -29.36 -5.74
N ALA A 22 -12.83 -28.64 -5.40
CA ALA A 22 -11.59 -29.27 -4.97
C ALA A 22 -11.81 -29.90 -3.58
N PRO A 23 -11.32 -31.13 -3.33
CA PRO A 23 -11.47 -31.76 -2.03
C PRO A 23 -10.68 -30.98 -0.98
N ILE A 24 -11.38 -30.48 0.04
CA ILE A 24 -10.76 -29.85 1.21
C ILE A 24 -10.20 -30.97 2.07
N THR A 25 -8.87 -31.05 2.16
CA THR A 25 -8.19 -32.04 3.01
C THR A 25 -7.70 -31.33 4.27
N GLN A 26 -8.19 -31.75 5.43
CA GLN A 26 -7.65 -31.28 6.70
C GLN A 26 -6.30 -31.96 6.92
N VAL A 27 -5.25 -31.16 6.99
CA VAL A 27 -3.90 -31.62 7.33
C VAL A 27 -3.68 -31.38 8.81
N ASP A 28 -3.32 -32.43 9.54
CA ASP A 28 -2.99 -32.30 10.95
C ASP A 28 -1.62 -31.62 11.10
N LEU A 29 -1.61 -30.51 11.84
CA LEU A 29 -0.44 -29.63 12.04
C LEU A 29 0.22 -29.89 13.41
N SER A 30 -0.16 -30.98 14.08
CA SER A 30 0.33 -31.40 15.39
C SER A 30 1.86 -31.59 15.47
N PHE A 31 2.56 -31.68 14.33
CA PHE A 31 4.03 -31.71 14.25
C PHE A 31 4.70 -30.32 14.34
N LEU A 32 3.95 -29.22 14.29
CA LEU A 32 4.48 -27.86 14.46
C LEU A 32 4.72 -27.49 15.94
N SER A 33 4.98 -28.49 16.79
CA SER A 33 5.33 -28.25 18.19
C SER A 33 6.71 -27.58 18.29
N GLU A 34 6.72 -26.45 19.01
CA GLU A 34 7.90 -25.70 19.45
C GLU A 34 8.52 -24.71 18.45
N GLY A 35 7.66 -23.88 17.84
CA GLY A 35 8.10 -22.61 17.27
C GLY A 35 8.61 -21.66 18.36
N LYS A 36 9.90 -21.31 18.31
CA LYS A 36 10.55 -20.30 19.19
C LYS A 36 9.92 -18.90 19.13
N SER A 37 8.94 -18.68 18.25
CA SER A 37 8.23 -17.42 18.05
C SER A 37 6.79 -17.56 18.55
N THR A 38 6.48 -16.86 19.64
CA THR A 38 5.11 -16.65 20.09
C THR A 38 4.52 -15.45 19.37
N TRP A 39 3.32 -15.59 18.80
CA TRP A 39 2.56 -14.42 18.35
C TRP A 39 2.06 -13.66 19.58
N VAL A 40 2.51 -12.41 19.74
CA VAL A 40 2.23 -11.61 20.94
C VAL A 40 1.07 -10.63 20.68
N ASN A 41 1.14 -9.85 19.60
CA ASN A 41 0.10 -8.90 19.24
C ASN A 41 0.23 -8.53 17.75
N LEU A 42 -0.90 -8.22 17.11
CA LEU A 42 -0.94 -7.60 15.79
C LEU A 42 -1.51 -6.18 15.94
N THR A 43 -0.63 -5.20 16.04
CA THR A 43 -1.03 -3.79 16.06
C THR A 43 -1.22 -3.31 14.63
N SER A 44 -2.46 -3.37 14.13
CA SER A 44 -2.85 -2.68 12.90
C SER A 44 -2.94 -1.19 13.18
N GLN A 45 -2.02 -0.39 12.62
CA GLN A 45 -2.18 1.07 12.68
C GLN A 45 -3.29 1.49 11.72
N ASP A 46 -4.51 1.61 12.25
CA ASP A 46 -5.63 2.29 11.58
C ASP A 46 -5.36 3.80 11.55
N THR A 47 -4.32 4.19 10.83
CA THR A 47 -4.13 5.58 10.48
C THR A 47 -5.15 5.92 9.42
N LYS A 48 -6.16 6.71 9.80
CA LYS A 48 -7.09 7.38 8.86
C LYS A 48 -6.39 8.20 7.77
N ARG A 49 -5.08 8.45 7.94
CA ARG A 49 -4.19 8.94 6.90
C ARG A 49 -3.82 7.75 6.02
N HIS A 50 -4.46 7.67 4.85
CA HIS A 50 -4.24 6.63 3.85
C HIS A 50 -2.76 6.22 3.78
N ASP A 51 -2.50 4.96 4.11
CA ASP A 51 -1.15 4.39 4.10
C ASP A 51 -0.56 4.47 2.69
N LEU A 52 0.61 5.10 2.56
CA LEU A 52 1.34 5.24 1.30
C LEU A 52 1.63 3.89 0.63
N ALA A 53 1.77 2.83 1.43
CA ALA A 53 2.04 1.49 0.90
C ALA A 53 0.84 0.93 0.12
N ASN A 54 -0.38 1.22 0.57
CA ASN A 54 -1.63 0.65 0.04
C ASN A 54 -2.50 1.64 -0.75
N ALA A 55 -2.14 2.93 -0.76
CA ALA A 55 -2.90 3.94 -1.47
C ALA A 55 -2.85 3.75 -2.99
N CYS A 56 -4.02 3.72 -3.62
CA CYS A 56 -4.16 3.60 -5.07
C CYS A 56 -3.75 4.88 -5.80
N VAL A 57 -4.06 6.04 -5.21
CA VAL A 57 -3.64 7.35 -5.69
C VAL A 57 -2.75 7.97 -4.63
N VAL A 58 -1.57 8.43 -5.05
CA VAL A 58 -0.65 9.19 -4.21
C VAL A 58 -0.48 10.54 -4.88
N VAL A 59 -0.59 11.63 -4.12
CA VAL A 59 -0.29 12.98 -4.60
C VAL A 59 1.03 13.40 -3.97
N THR A 60 2.08 13.46 -4.79
CA THR A 60 3.43 13.77 -4.28
C THR A 60 3.79 15.24 -4.42
N GLY A 61 4.23 15.85 -3.33
CA GLY A 61 4.85 17.17 -3.31
C GLY A 61 6.38 17.13 -3.48
N GLY A 62 6.95 18.15 -4.12
CA GLY A 62 8.41 18.23 -4.29
C GLY A 62 9.00 19.61 -4.00
N ARG A 63 10.27 19.80 -4.37
CA ARG A 63 11.03 21.04 -4.17
C ARG A 63 10.31 22.31 -4.65
N GLY A 64 9.44 22.19 -5.66
CA GLY A 64 8.67 23.31 -6.22
C GLY A 64 7.71 23.97 -5.23
N LEU A 65 7.33 23.29 -4.14
CA LEU A 65 6.38 23.82 -3.16
C LEU A 65 6.99 24.85 -2.22
N ARG A 66 8.31 24.83 -2.03
CA ARG A 66 9.14 25.85 -1.34
C ARG A 66 8.71 26.28 0.08
N SER A 67 7.60 25.76 0.60
CA SER A 67 6.99 26.12 1.88
C SER A 67 6.09 24.98 2.36
N ALA A 68 6.05 24.77 3.68
CA ALA A 68 5.17 23.80 4.35
C ALA A 68 3.69 24.18 4.26
N GLU A 69 3.37 25.47 4.07
CA GLU A 69 1.99 25.94 3.92
C GLU A 69 1.34 25.41 2.62
N ASN A 70 2.14 25.30 1.56
CA ASN A 70 1.69 24.74 0.28
C ASN A 70 1.46 23.23 0.36
N PHE A 71 2.07 22.55 1.34
CA PHE A 71 1.82 21.13 1.58
C PHE A 71 0.42 20.89 2.15
N LYS A 72 -0.09 21.79 3.00
CA LYS A 72 -1.48 21.72 3.50
C LYS A 72 -2.51 21.80 2.37
N LEU A 73 -2.24 22.61 1.35
CA LEU A 73 -3.11 22.68 0.16
C LEU A 73 -3.09 21.37 -0.63
N LEU A 74 -1.93 20.70 -0.70
CA LEU A 74 -1.83 19.38 -1.33
C LEU A 74 -2.52 18.29 -0.51
N GLU A 75 -2.43 18.32 0.81
CA GLU A 75 -3.17 17.41 1.68
C GLU A 75 -4.68 17.58 1.49
N GLN A 76 -5.18 18.82 1.43
CA GLN A 76 -6.60 19.09 1.16
C GLN A 76 -7.04 18.61 -0.23
N LEU A 77 -6.16 18.69 -1.23
CA LEU A 77 -6.42 18.11 -2.54
C LEU A 77 -6.44 16.58 -2.45
N ALA A 78 -5.47 15.97 -1.78
CA ALA A 78 -5.38 14.52 -1.60
C ALA A 78 -6.60 13.96 -0.87
N GLU A 79 -7.09 14.62 0.18
CA GLU A 79 -8.32 14.25 0.90
C GLU A 79 -9.54 14.22 -0.03
N LYS A 80 -9.69 15.21 -0.92
CA LYS A 80 -10.81 15.24 -1.88
C LYS A 80 -10.75 14.12 -2.91
N PHE A 81 -9.55 13.64 -3.24
CA PHE A 81 -9.35 12.53 -4.16
C PHE A 81 -9.28 11.16 -3.47
N GLY A 82 -9.38 11.10 -2.13
CA GLY A 82 -9.16 9.87 -1.37
C GLY A 82 -7.75 9.29 -1.57
N ALA A 83 -6.78 10.16 -1.82
CA ALA A 83 -5.39 9.84 -2.12
C ALA A 83 -4.51 10.00 -0.88
N ALA A 84 -3.38 9.29 -0.83
CA ALA A 84 -2.34 9.55 0.16
C ALA A 84 -1.46 10.73 -0.29
N ALA A 85 -1.06 11.59 0.65
CA ALA A 85 -0.09 12.66 0.38
C ALA A 85 1.33 12.11 0.56
N GLY A 86 2.19 12.26 -0.44
CA GLY A 86 3.60 11.84 -0.40
C GLY A 86 4.55 13.01 -0.66
N ALA A 87 5.83 12.81 -0.38
CA ALA A 87 6.87 13.80 -0.64
C ALA A 87 8.08 13.19 -1.33
N THR A 88 8.69 13.94 -2.25
CA THR A 88 9.96 13.54 -2.87
C THR A 88 11.13 13.79 -1.93
N ARG A 89 12.24 13.06 -2.13
CA ARG A 89 13.47 13.20 -1.34
C ARG A 89 13.94 14.66 -1.17
N ALA A 90 13.83 15.47 -2.22
CA ALA A 90 14.22 16.88 -2.18
C ALA A 90 13.33 17.74 -1.24
N ALA A 91 12.07 17.35 -0.99
CA ALA A 91 11.20 18.03 -0.05
C ALA A 91 11.48 17.61 1.41
N VAL A 92 11.88 16.35 1.63
CA VAL A 92 12.32 15.83 2.93
C VAL A 92 13.65 16.45 3.34
N GLU A 93 14.61 16.51 2.41
CA GLU A 93 15.90 17.17 2.62
C GLU A 93 15.76 18.68 2.90
N ALA A 94 14.72 19.32 2.33
CA ALA A 94 14.39 20.72 2.60
C ALA A 94 13.59 20.93 3.90
N GLY A 95 13.26 19.87 4.64
CA GLY A 95 12.58 19.94 5.93
C GLY A 95 11.09 20.27 5.86
N TYR A 96 10.45 20.10 4.70
CA TYR A 96 9.02 20.43 4.54
C TYR A 96 8.09 19.32 5.06
N VAL A 97 8.57 18.08 5.13
CA VAL A 97 7.75 16.89 5.42
C VAL A 97 8.59 15.84 6.19
N PRO A 98 8.02 15.10 7.17
CA PRO A 98 8.70 13.99 7.84
C PRO A 98 9.07 12.85 6.88
N ASN A 99 10.11 12.08 7.24
CA ASN A 99 10.67 10.99 6.43
C ASN A 99 9.65 9.85 6.17
N ASP A 100 8.67 9.67 7.06
CA ASP A 100 7.63 8.65 6.91
C ASP A 100 6.76 8.87 5.66
N LEU A 101 6.71 10.10 5.14
CA LEU A 101 5.95 10.45 3.94
C LEU A 101 6.83 10.47 2.68
N GLN A 102 8.09 10.04 2.77
CA GLN A 102 8.98 9.99 1.61
C GLN A 102 8.54 8.88 0.66
N ASP A 103 8.07 9.25 -0.54
CA ASP A 103 7.78 8.27 -1.59
C ASP A 103 9.04 8.02 -2.44
N PRO A 104 9.60 6.80 -2.45
CA PRO A 104 10.73 6.44 -3.32
C PRO A 104 10.32 6.24 -4.78
N ARG A 105 9.02 6.22 -5.11
CA ARG A 105 8.51 6.04 -6.47
C ARG A 105 8.81 7.29 -7.31
N ARG A 106 9.14 7.09 -8.59
CA ARG A 106 9.46 8.18 -9.53
C ARG A 106 8.22 8.91 -10.09
N TYR A 107 7.01 8.45 -9.79
CA TYR A 107 5.78 8.90 -10.45
C TYR A 107 4.86 9.61 -9.46
N ILE A 108 4.34 10.78 -9.89
CA ILE A 108 3.37 11.60 -9.15
C ILE A 108 1.99 10.93 -9.11
N PHE A 109 1.71 10.01 -10.03
CA PHE A 109 0.49 9.20 -10.05
C PHE A 109 0.88 7.74 -10.25
N THR A 110 0.61 6.91 -9.25
CA THR A 110 0.70 5.46 -9.42
C THR A 110 -0.48 5.01 -10.27
N PRO A 111 -0.28 4.28 -11.39
CA PRO A 111 -1.39 3.75 -12.16
C PRO A 111 -2.11 2.67 -11.34
N CYS A 112 -3.24 3.04 -10.75
CA CYS A 112 -4.11 2.13 -10.02
C CYS A 112 -4.89 1.26 -11.03
N PRO A 113 -4.81 -0.08 -10.95
CA PRO A 113 -5.58 -0.97 -11.82
C PRO A 113 -7.09 -0.87 -11.58
N LEU A 114 -7.53 -0.39 -10.42
CA LEU A 114 -8.95 -0.19 -10.06
C LEU A 114 -9.56 1.10 -10.62
N LEU A 115 -8.76 2.04 -11.16
CA LEU A 115 -9.24 3.32 -11.68
C LEU A 115 -9.29 3.39 -13.21
N ARG A 116 -9.06 2.26 -13.91
CA ARG A 116 -9.33 2.13 -15.34
C ARG A 116 -10.83 1.99 -15.55
N LYS A 117 -11.50 3.12 -15.79
CA LYS A 117 -12.74 3.14 -16.58
C LYS A 117 -12.40 2.89 -18.05
#